data_AF-A0A2P8AQQ7-F1
#
_entry.id   AF-A0A2P8AQQ7-F1
#
_cell.length_a   1.000
_cell.length_b   1.000
_cell.length_c   1.000
_cell.angle_alpha   90.00
_cell.angle_beta   90.00
_cell.angle_gamma   90.00
#
_symmetry.space_group_name_H-M   'P 1'
#
loop_
_entity.id
_entity.type
_entity.pdbx_description
1 polymer ?
#
loop_
_entity_poly.entity_id
_entity_poly.type
_entity_poly.pdbx_seq_one_letter_code
_entity_poly.pdbx_strand_id
1 'polypeptide(L)' 'MRLPAVVRQWCGLTAGDRVLLAADPKAGRLVLHPPASLDAVVARVHDEAFGGGES' A
#
# COMPACT_ATOMS: atom_id res chain seq x y z
N MET A 1 -15.37 -0.36 -9.37
CA MET A 1 -14.08 -0.66 -10.01
C MET A 1 -13.89 -2.17 -10.04
N ARG A 2 -13.67 -2.78 -11.21
CA ARG A 2 -13.36 -4.21 -11.33
C ARG A 2 -11.87 -4.35 -11.62
N LEU A 3 -11.12 -4.89 -10.65
CA LEU A 3 -9.73 -5.27 -10.91
C LEU A 3 -9.70 -6.60 -11.66
N PRO A 4 -8.81 -6.75 -12.66
CA PRO A 4 -8.54 -8.06 -13.26
C PRO A 4 -8.12 -9.08 -12.18
N ALA A 5 -8.53 -10.33 -12.35
CA ALA A 5 -8.22 -11.41 -11.41
C ALA A 5 -6.71 -11.57 -11.17
N VAL A 6 -5.89 -11.36 -12.21
CA VAL A 6 -4.43 -11.42 -12.12
C VAL A 6 -3.86 -10.35 -11.18
N VAL A 7 -4.37 -9.12 -11.22
CA VAL A 7 -3.92 -8.03 -10.34
C VAL A 7 -4.32 -8.31 -8.91
N ARG A 8 -5.52 -8.87 -8.71
CA ARG A 8 -5.97 -9.33 -7.39
C ARG A 8 -5.05 -10.40 -6.83
N GLN A 9 -4.69 -11.41 -7.62
CA GLN A 9 -3.84 -12.50 -7.16
C GLN A 9 -2.41 -12.03 -6.83
N TRP A 10 -1.83 -11.14 -7.65
CA TRP A 10 -0.51 -10.57 -7.40
C TRP A 10 -0.46 -9.73 -6.12
N CYS A 11 -1.53 -9.02 -5.81
CA CYS A 11 -1.65 -8.23 -4.60
C CYS A 11 -2.22 -9.00 -3.39
N GLY A 12 -2.51 -10.30 -3.53
CA GLY A 12 -3.12 -11.12 -2.47
C GLY A 12 -4.57 -10.72 -2.11
N LEU A 13 -5.28 -10.03 -3.01
CA LEU A 13 -6.59 -9.42 -2.77
C LEU A 13 -7.75 -10.37 -3.04
N THR A 14 -8.50 -10.72 -2.00
CA THR A 14 -9.79 -11.40 -2.11
C THR A 14 -10.94 -10.42 -2.35
N ALA A 15 -12.07 -10.95 -2.84
CA ALA A 15 -13.27 -10.13 -3.01
C ALA A 15 -13.74 -9.63 -1.64
N GLY A 16 -13.97 -8.32 -1.52
CA GLY A 16 -14.31 -7.68 -0.24
C GLY A 16 -13.10 -7.15 0.54
N ASP A 17 -11.87 -7.38 0.06
CA ASP A 17 -10.67 -6.81 0.67
C ASP A 17 -10.62 -5.29 0.49
N ARG A 18 -10.14 -4.58 1.53
CA ARG A 18 -10.06 -3.11 1.54
C ARG A 18 -8.67 -2.69 1.08
N VAL A 19 -8.62 -1.92 0.00
CA VAL A 19 -7.39 -1.35 -0.54
C VAL A 19 -7.40 0.15 -0.43
N LEU A 20 -6.23 0.74 -0.17
CA LEU A 20 -6.05 2.18 -0.24
C LEU A 20 -5.76 2.56 -1.69
N LEU A 21 -6.57 3.45 -2.24
CA LEU A 21 -6.43 3.94 -3.61
C LEU A 21 -5.94 5.38 -3.56
N ALA A 22 -4.73 5.63 -4.05
CA ALA A 22 -4.12 6.96 -4.11
C ALA A 22 -4.00 7.40 -5.57
N ALA A 23 -4.37 8.64 -5.87
CA ALA A 23 -4.03 9.25 -7.14
C ALA A 23 -2.65 9.89 -7.02
N ASP A 24 -1.74 9.55 -7.93
CA ASP A 24 -0.51 10.31 -8.16
C ASP A 24 -0.72 11.22 -9.38
N PRO A 25 -1.12 12.49 -9.18
CA PRO A 25 -1.40 13.40 -10.27
C PRO A 25 -0.13 13.80 -11.03
N LYS A 26 1.06 13.68 -10.42
CA LYS A 26 2.32 14.00 -11.07
C LYS A 26 2.68 13.00 -12.16
N ALA A 27 2.46 11.71 -11.95
CA ALA A 27 2.63 10.69 -12.98
C ALA A 27 1.34 10.37 -13.76
N GLY A 28 0.20 10.96 -13.37
CA GLY A 28 -1.11 10.69 -13.98
C GLY A 28 -1.59 9.26 -13.76
N ARG A 29 -1.31 8.67 -12.59
CA ARG A 29 -1.58 7.26 -12.29
C ARG A 29 -2.39 7.09 -11.01
N LEU A 30 -3.12 5.98 -10.93
CA LEU A 30 -3.78 5.52 -9.72
C LEU A 30 -2.98 4.36 -9.14
N VAL A 31 -2.56 4.52 -7.89
CA VAL A 31 -1.76 3.55 -7.14
C VAL A 31 -2.68 2.85 -6.14
N LEU A 32 -2.64 1.52 -6.16
CA LEU A 32 -3.36 0.66 -5.22
C LEU A 32 -2.37 0.14 -4.19
N HIS A 33 -2.62 0.44 -2.92
CA HIS A 33 -1.85 -0.08 -1.80
C HIS A 33 -2.69 -1.14 -1.06
N PRO A 34 -2.32 -2.43 -1.15
CA PRO A 34 -2.92 -3.46 -0.32
C PRO A 34 -2.51 -3.25 1.15
N PRO A 35 -3.32 -3.73 2.12
CA PRO A 35 -3.09 -3.48 3.54
C PRO A 35 -1.74 -3.99 4.03
N ALA A 36 -1.25 -5.13 3.52
CA ALA A 36 0.08 -5.66 3.85
C ALA A 36 1.23 -4.73 3.40
N SER A 37 1.08 -4.07 2.25
CA SER A 37 2.07 -3.08 1.79
C SER A 37 2.00 -1.80 2.61
N LEU A 38 0.80 -1.42 3.07
CA LEU A 38 0.61 -0.27 3.93
C LEU A 38 1.27 -0.51 5.29
N ASP A 39 1.09 -1.71 5.86
CA ASP A 39 1.69 -2.12 7.13
C ASP A 39 3.22 -2.01 7.10
N ALA A 40 3.85 -2.53 6.04
CA ALA A 40 5.30 -2.42 5.86
C ALA A 40 5.80 -0.96 5.75
N VAL A 41 5.05 -0.10 5.06
CA VAL A 41 5.40 1.33 4.95
C VAL A 41 5.22 2.04 6.28
N VAL A 42 4.14 1.76 7.00
CA VAL A 42 3.86 2.37 8.31
C VAL A 42 4.90 1.91 9.33
N ALA A 43 5.23 0.62 9.38
CA ALA A 43 6.26 0.07 10.25
C ALA A 43 7.61 0.73 10.00
N ARG A 44 7.99 0.87 8.72
CA ARG A 44 9.22 1.57 8.33
C ARG A 44 9.20 3.05 8.74
N VAL A 45 8.10 3.77 8.48
CA VAL A 45 7.99 5.20 8.87
C VAL A 45 8.06 5.36 10.38
N HIS A 46 7.47 4.44 11.14
CA HIS A 46 7.59 4.41 12.60
C HIS A 46 9.03 4.14 13.04
N ASP A 47 9.71 3.16 12.44
CA ASP A 47 11.13 2.89 12.72
C ASP A 47 12.01 4.12 12.42
N GLU A 48 11.81 4.78 11.29
CA GLU A 48 12.55 6.01 10.95
C GLU A 48 12.21 7.17 11.90
N ALA A 49 10.97 7.27 12.38
CA ALA A 49 10.52 8.34 13.28
C ALA A 49 10.95 8.12 14.75
N PHE A 50 11.06 6.87 15.20
CA PHE A 50 11.33 6.52 16.60
C PHE A 50 12.72 5.90 16.83
N GLY A 51 13.34 5.31 15.81
CA GLY A 51 14.69 4.71 15.83
C GLY A 51 15.84 5.71 15.65
N GLY A 52 15.54 6.98 15.37
CA GLY A 52 16.52 8.08 15.38
C GLY A 52 16.94 8.55 16.78
N GLY A 53 16.61 7.79 17.83
CA GLY A 53 16.81 8.15 19.24
C GLY A 53 17.85 7.33 20.01
N GLU A 54 18.64 6.47 19.35
CA GLU A 54 19.75 5.75 19.98
C GLU A 54 21.06 6.11 19.27
N SER A 55 21.73 7.15 19.78
CA SER A 55 23.13 7.49 19.50
C SER A 55 23.87 7.69 20.81
#